data_AF-A0A355VVH9-F1
#
_entry.id   AF-A0A355VVH9-F1
#
_cell.length_a   1.000
_cell.length_b   1.000
_cell.length_c   1.000
_cell.angle_alpha   90.00
_cell.angle_beta   90.00
_cell.angle_gamma   90.00
#
_symmetry.space_group_name_H-M   'P 1'
#
loop_
_entity.id
_entity.type
_entity.pdbx_description
1 polymer ?
#
loop_
_entity_poly.entity_id
_entity_poly.type
_entity_poly.pdbx_seq_one_letter_code
_entity_poly.pdbx_strand_id
1 'polypeptide(L)'
;MINFTDLFKGSWRFERNVKGLFPQPLDFEGRAQFVQKDAYRFYEESGAYALNDQQIDFATSYLYQFVDQTHCRVLFSDQRFFYELTQSPQNIEHLCGQDHYKGHFEQLSKDHWRLNWHISGPRKKNSQITTCYFRA
;
A
#
# COMPACT_ATOMS: atom_id res chain seq x y z
N MET A 1 -17.15 -16.06 -5.65
CA MET A 1 -16.73 -14.70 -6.06
C MET A 1 -16.07 -14.06 -4.86
N ILE A 2 -14.90 -13.45 -5.02
CA ILE A 2 -14.23 -12.80 -3.89
C ILE A 2 -14.81 -11.40 -3.73
N ASN A 3 -15.19 -11.01 -2.52
CA ASN A 3 -15.73 -9.67 -2.25
C ASN A 3 -14.57 -8.67 -2.17
N PHE A 4 -14.53 -7.68 -3.07
CA PHE A 4 -13.48 -6.66 -3.13
C PHE A 4 -13.36 -5.89 -1.82
N THR A 5 -14.49 -5.50 -1.22
CA THR A 5 -14.46 -4.79 0.05
C THR A 5 -13.85 -5.65 1.15
N ASP A 6 -13.96 -6.98 1.11
CA ASP A 6 -13.40 -7.87 2.14
C ASP A 6 -11.87 -7.91 2.15
N LEU A 7 -11.19 -7.40 1.12
CA LEU A 7 -9.74 -7.20 1.14
C LEU A 7 -9.32 -6.13 2.14
N PHE A 8 -10.15 -5.12 2.36
CA PHE A 8 -9.79 -3.95 3.16
C PHE A 8 -10.47 -3.96 4.53
N LYS A 9 -10.46 -5.11 5.21
CA LYS A 9 -10.96 -5.27 6.59
C LYS A 9 -10.01 -6.18 7.37
N GLY A 10 -9.99 -6.04 8.69
CA GLY A 10 -9.24 -6.93 9.57
C GLY A 10 -7.72 -6.78 9.45
N SER A 11 -7.00 -7.79 9.90
CA SER A 11 -5.54 -7.76 10.03
C SER A 11 -4.84 -8.50 8.89
N TRP A 12 -3.64 -8.02 8.57
CA TRP A 12 -2.78 -8.51 7.51
C TRP A 12 -1.33 -8.51 8.00
N ARG A 13 -0.54 -9.47 7.54
CA ARG A 13 0.92 -9.38 7.49
C ARG A 13 1.32 -8.89 6.11
N PHE A 14 2.44 -8.19 5.99
CA PHE A 14 3.02 -7.91 4.69
C PHE A 14 4.51 -8.16 4.65
N GLU A 15 4.98 -8.45 3.45
CA GLU A 15 6.38 -8.46 3.04
C GLU A 15 6.55 -7.41 1.94
N ARG A 16 7.59 -6.60 2.04
CA ARG A 16 7.83 -5.51 1.10
C ARG A 16 9.29 -5.47 0.70
N ASN A 17 9.54 -5.52 -0.61
CA ASN A 17 10.86 -5.33 -1.19
C ASN A 17 10.96 -3.91 -1.76
N VAL A 18 12.05 -3.21 -1.44
CA VAL A 18 12.32 -1.85 -1.88
C VAL A 18 13.65 -1.79 -2.62
N LYS A 19 13.63 -1.31 -3.87
CA LYS A 19 14.79 -1.15 -4.74
C LYS A 19 14.93 0.30 -5.18
N GLY A 20 16.17 0.80 -5.25
CA GLY A 20 16.49 2.13 -5.77
C GLY A 20 16.26 3.30 -4.80
N LEU A 21 15.70 3.07 -3.60
CA LEU A 21 15.63 4.09 -2.53
C LEU A 21 16.83 4.06 -1.58
N PHE A 22 17.53 2.93 -1.52
CA PHE A 22 18.68 2.70 -0.66
C PHE A 22 19.86 2.21 -1.53
N PRO A 23 21.11 2.27 -1.03
CA PRO A 23 22.27 1.79 -1.76
C PRO A 23 22.16 0.31 -2.17
N GLN A 24 21.45 -0.50 -1.39
CA GLN A 24 21.13 -1.90 -1.67
C GLN A 24 19.62 -2.13 -1.52
N PRO A 25 19.04 -3.13 -2.21
CA PRO A 25 17.66 -3.54 -1.95
C PRO A 25 17.45 -3.89 -0.48
N LEU A 26 16.32 -3.48 0.07
CA LEU A 26 15.94 -3.79 1.44
C LEU A 26 14.60 -4.51 1.48
N ASP A 27 14.51 -5.47 2.39
CA ASP A 27 13.28 -6.19 2.71
C ASP A 27 12.70 -5.65 4.01
N PHE A 28 11.39 -5.49 4.00
CA PHE A 28 10.57 -4.94 5.07
C PHE A 28 9.53 -5.99 5.42
N GLU A 29 9.26 -6.14 6.71
CA GLU A 29 8.17 -6.95 7.21
C GLU A 29 7.34 -6.15 8.18
N GLY A 30 6.04 -6.43 8.21
CA GLY A 30 5.16 -5.75 9.14
C GLY A 30 3.75 -6.28 9.12
N ARG A 31 2.89 -5.52 9.79
CA ARG A 31 1.47 -5.79 9.90
C ARG A 31 0.69 -4.57 9.45
N ALA A 32 -0.48 -4.83 8.88
CA ALA A 32 -1.45 -3.82 8.56
C ALA A 32 -2.82 -4.20 9.14
N GLN A 33 -3.62 -3.19 9.46
CA GLN A 33 -4.99 -3.37 9.92
C GLN A 33 -5.91 -2.39 9.23
N PHE A 34 -7.13 -2.86 8.95
CA PHE A 34 -8.23 -2.03 8.47
C PHE A 34 -9.35 -2.04 9.51
N VAL A 35 -9.65 -0.87 10.05
CA VAL A 35 -10.70 -0.67 11.06
C VAL A 35 -11.78 0.25 10.49
N GLN A 36 -13.04 -0.17 10.53
CA GLN A 36 -14.15 0.69 10.14
C GLN A 36 -14.26 1.88 11.11
N LYS A 37 -14.23 3.11 10.58
CA LYS A 37 -14.42 4.36 11.31
C LYS A 37 -15.27 5.31 10.46
N ASP A 38 -16.52 5.49 10.87
CA ASP A 38 -17.51 6.31 10.15
C ASP A 38 -17.58 5.95 8.66
N ALA A 39 -17.34 6.91 7.77
CA ALA A 39 -17.35 6.75 6.32
C ALA A 39 -16.11 6.07 5.73
N TYR A 40 -15.10 5.75 6.56
CA TYR A 40 -13.82 5.23 6.11
C TYR A 40 -13.50 3.87 6.71
N ARG A 41 -12.61 3.16 6.05
CA ARG A 41 -11.79 2.14 6.68
C ARG A 41 -10.41 2.71 6.91
N PHE A 42 -10.07 2.88 8.17
CA PHE A 42 -8.78 3.39 8.60
C PHE A 42 -7.74 2.29 8.42
N TYR A 43 -6.76 2.54 7.56
CA TYR A 43 -5.62 1.69 7.35
C TYR A 43 -4.45 2.16 8.21
N GLU A 44 -3.85 1.25 8.94
CA GLU A 44 -2.59 1.48 9.64
C GLU A 44 -1.65 0.32 9.33
N GLU A 45 -0.42 0.65 8.97
CA GLU A 45 0.68 -0.31 8.91
C GLU A 45 1.80 0.11 9.85
N SER A 46 2.48 -0.91 10.40
CA SER A 46 3.71 -0.75 11.13
C SER A 46 4.60 -1.96 10.91
N GLY A 47 5.91 -1.75 10.92
CA GLY A 47 6.87 -2.83 10.74
C GLY A 47 8.29 -2.34 10.98
N ALA A 48 9.24 -3.16 10.57
CA ALA A 48 10.65 -2.82 10.63
C ALA A 48 11.42 -3.33 9.41
N TYR A 49 12.60 -2.79 9.21
CA TYR A 49 13.59 -3.26 8.25
C TYR A 49 14.99 -3.09 8.83
N ALA A 50 15.94 -3.87 8.32
CA ALA A 50 17.34 -3.75 8.70
C ALA A 50 18.09 -2.78 7.76
N LEU A 51 18.90 -1.89 8.32
CA LEU A 51 19.80 -1.02 7.59
C LEU A 51 21.07 -0.79 8.41
N ASN A 52 22.24 -1.12 7.85
CA ASN A 52 23.55 -0.96 8.51
C ASN A 52 23.57 -1.59 9.92
N ASP A 53 23.11 -2.84 10.04
CA ASP A 53 23.00 -3.61 11.29
C ASP A 53 22.09 -2.98 12.37
N GLN A 54 21.28 -1.99 12.00
CA GLN A 54 20.26 -1.39 12.85
C GLN A 54 18.87 -1.76 12.37
N GLN A 55 17.97 -2.04 13.31
CA GLN A 55 16.55 -2.16 13.03
C GLN A 55 15.91 -0.77 13.02
N ILE A 56 15.21 -0.44 11.94
CA ILE A 56 14.50 0.83 11.79
C ILE A 56 13.00 0.53 11.72
N ASP A 57 12.26 1.09 12.67
CA ASP A 57 10.80 0.98 12.70
C ASP A 57 10.16 2.00 11.74
N PHE A 58 9.01 1.64 11.18
CA PHE A 58 8.20 2.54 10.37
C PHE A 58 6.72 2.33 10.64
N ALA A 59 5.93 3.37 10.37
CA ALA A 59 4.48 3.30 10.38
C ALA A 59 3.89 4.26 9.34
N THR A 60 2.76 3.87 8.74
CA THR A 60 2.01 4.68 7.78
C THR A 60 0.51 4.48 8.01
N SER A 61 -0.29 5.50 7.70
CA SER A 61 -1.76 5.39 7.73
C SER A 61 -2.41 6.01 6.49
N TYR A 62 -3.56 5.45 6.09
CA TYR A 62 -4.38 5.90 4.97
C TYR A 62 -5.88 5.79 5.31
N LEU A 63 -6.72 6.48 4.54
CA LEU A 63 -8.17 6.36 4.62
C LEU A 63 -8.69 5.68 3.35
N TYR A 64 -9.45 4.61 3.52
CA TYR A 64 -10.13 3.91 2.43
C TYR A 64 -11.61 4.31 2.43
N GLN A 65 -12.03 5.09 1.43
CA GLN A 65 -13.40 5.53 1.23
C GLN A 65 -14.05 4.70 0.12
N PHE A 66 -15.00 3.84 0.50
CA PHE A 66 -15.75 3.04 -0.47
C PHE A 66 -16.82 3.89 -1.15
N VAL A 67 -16.78 3.94 -2.48
CA VAL A 67 -17.82 4.58 -3.30
C VAL A 67 -18.97 3.59 -3.50
N ASP A 68 -18.63 2.33 -3.75
CA ASP A 68 -19.55 1.20 -3.81
C ASP A 68 -18.82 -0.12 -3.43
N GLN A 69 -19.41 -1.28 -3.74
CA GLN A 69 -18.84 -2.60 -3.41
C GLN A 69 -17.63 -2.99 -4.28
N THR A 70 -17.35 -2.24 -5.33
CA THR A 70 -16.34 -2.54 -6.36
C THR A 70 -15.35 -1.40 -6.58
N HIS A 71 -15.57 -0.22 -5.98
CA HIS A 71 -14.72 0.97 -6.12
C HIS A 71 -14.42 1.62 -4.76
N CYS A 72 -13.14 1.92 -4.54
CA CYS A 72 -12.65 2.58 -3.34
C CYS A 72 -11.65 3.67 -3.69
N ARG A 73 -11.76 4.83 -3.04
CA ARG A 73 -10.74 5.89 -3.04
C ARG A 73 -9.82 5.70 -1.85
N VAL A 74 -8.53 5.78 -2.07
CA VAL A 74 -7.49 5.79 -1.04
C VAL A 74 -7.02 7.22 -0.87
N LEU A 75 -7.05 7.71 0.37
CA LEU A 75 -6.69 9.07 0.74
C LEU A 75 -5.53 9.03 1.73
N PHE A 76 -4.75 10.11 1.75
CA PHE A 76 -3.84 10.39 2.85
C PHE A 76 -4.61 10.63 4.15
N SER A 77 -3.92 10.56 5.29
CA SER A 77 -4.52 10.83 6.60
C SER A 77 -5.07 12.25 6.76
N ASP A 78 -4.56 13.21 5.97
CA ASP A 78 -5.07 14.57 5.82
C ASP A 78 -6.25 14.70 4.83
N GLN A 79 -6.82 13.57 4.40
CA GLN A 79 -7.95 13.43 3.46
C GLN A 79 -7.67 13.86 2.01
N ARG A 80 -6.44 14.27 1.67
CA ARG A 80 -6.10 14.51 0.26
C ARG A 80 -6.16 13.20 -0.52
N PHE A 81 -6.66 13.27 -1.75
CA PHE A 81 -6.72 12.12 -2.66
C PHE A 81 -5.32 11.57 -2.93
N PHE A 82 -5.19 10.25 -2.90
CA PHE A 82 -3.98 9.55 -3.31
C PHE A 82 -4.24 8.77 -4.61
N TYR A 83 -5.00 7.68 -4.55
CA TYR A 83 -5.36 6.90 -5.73
C TYR A 83 -6.71 6.20 -5.54
N GLU A 84 -7.17 5.49 -6.56
CA GLU A 84 -8.37 4.68 -6.48
C GLU A 84 -8.10 3.24 -6.88
N LEU A 85 -8.97 2.35 -6.37
CA LEU A 85 -8.95 0.93 -6.62
C LEU A 85 -10.33 0.46 -7.03
N THR A 86 -10.38 -0.27 -8.13
CA THR A 86 -11.50 -1.13 -8.53
C THR A 86 -11.25 -2.60 -8.17
N GLN A 87 -12.29 -3.44 -8.25
CA GLN A 87 -12.22 -4.89 -8.00
C GLN A 87 -11.33 -5.68 -8.97
N SER A 88 -10.99 -5.11 -10.12
CA SER A 88 -10.15 -5.76 -11.13
C SER A 88 -8.68 -5.37 -10.94
N PRO A 89 -7.73 -6.22 -11.37
CA PRO A 89 -6.34 -5.81 -11.50
C PRO A 89 -6.23 -4.54 -12.35
N GLN A 90 -5.48 -3.56 -11.88
CA GLN A 90 -5.41 -2.26 -12.55
C GLN A 90 -4.06 -1.59 -12.38
N ASN A 91 -3.71 -0.79 -13.38
CA ASN A 91 -2.64 0.18 -13.26
C ASN A 91 -3.18 1.44 -12.58
N ILE A 92 -2.34 2.04 -11.74
CA ILE A 92 -2.67 3.21 -10.93
C ILE A 92 -1.65 4.28 -11.24
N GLU A 93 -2.05 5.54 -11.27
CA GLU A 93 -1.12 6.64 -11.49
C GLU A 93 -1.40 7.76 -10.48
N HIS A 94 -0.35 8.31 -9.89
CA HIS A 94 -0.46 9.44 -8.97
C HIS A 94 0.78 10.33 -9.03
N LEU A 95 0.57 11.64 -9.04
CA LEU A 95 1.64 12.62 -8.91
C LEU A 95 1.74 13.10 -7.44
N CYS A 96 2.70 12.55 -6.71
CA CYS A 96 2.97 12.94 -5.32
C CYS A 96 3.98 14.09 -5.29
N GLY A 97 3.48 15.33 -5.39
CA GLY A 97 4.33 16.51 -5.50
C GLY A 97 5.05 16.53 -6.85
N GLN A 98 6.35 16.20 -6.85
CA GLN A 98 7.17 16.12 -8.07
C GLN A 98 7.53 14.69 -8.46
N ASP A 99 7.19 13.71 -7.61
CA ASP A 99 7.46 12.31 -7.89
C ASP A 99 6.22 11.67 -8.52
N HIS A 100 6.43 10.96 -9.62
CA HIS A 100 5.43 10.24 -10.35
C HIS A 100 5.40 8.78 -9.90
N TYR A 101 4.26 8.35 -9.37
CA TYR A 101 3.99 7.00 -8.91
C TYR A 101 3.15 6.26 -9.95
N LYS A 102 3.69 5.17 -10.49
CA LYS A 102 2.97 4.22 -11.34
C LYS A 102 2.81 2.91 -10.61
N GLY A 103 1.57 2.61 -10.25
CA GLY A 103 1.20 1.45 -9.46
C GLY A 103 0.61 0.33 -10.29
N HIS A 104 0.66 -0.88 -9.76
CA HIS A 104 -0.16 -2.00 -10.22
C HIS A 104 -0.73 -2.72 -9.00
N PHE A 105 -2.05 -2.76 -8.90
CA PHE A 105 -2.77 -3.50 -7.88
C PHE A 105 -3.33 -4.77 -8.47
N GLU A 106 -3.18 -5.87 -7.71
CA GLU A 106 -3.72 -7.16 -8.10
C GLU A 106 -4.24 -7.91 -6.88
N GLN A 107 -5.48 -8.39 -7.00
CA GLN A 107 -6.04 -9.35 -6.07
C GLN A 107 -5.68 -10.77 -6.51
N LEU A 108 -4.87 -11.46 -5.71
CA LEU A 108 -4.41 -12.82 -6.00
C LEU A 108 -5.36 -13.87 -5.41
N SER A 109 -5.93 -13.59 -4.22
CA SER A 109 -6.99 -14.39 -3.59
C SER A 109 -7.78 -13.54 -2.57
N LYS A 110 -8.64 -14.16 -1.76
CA LYS A 110 -9.33 -13.48 -0.63
C LYS A 110 -8.38 -13.12 0.53
N ASP A 111 -7.25 -13.80 0.60
CA ASP A 111 -6.28 -13.72 1.69
C ASP A 111 -4.88 -13.30 1.20
N HIS A 112 -4.76 -12.89 -0.07
CA HIS A 112 -3.51 -12.44 -0.66
C HIS A 112 -3.78 -11.38 -1.74
N TRP A 113 -3.15 -10.23 -1.62
CA TRP A 113 -3.12 -9.20 -2.67
C TRP A 113 -1.77 -8.52 -2.72
N ARG A 114 -1.49 -7.88 -3.85
CA ARG A 114 -0.20 -7.27 -4.15
C ARG A 114 -0.37 -5.85 -4.65
N LEU A 115 0.55 -4.99 -4.24
CA LEU A 115 0.68 -3.62 -4.74
C LEU A 115 2.12 -3.36 -5.12
N ASN A 116 2.34 -3.06 -6.40
CA ASN A 116 3.63 -2.66 -6.92
C ASN A 116 3.61 -1.17 -7.20
N TRP A 117 4.73 -0.49 -6.97
CA TRP A 117 4.96 0.89 -7.34
C TRP A 117 6.28 1.00 -8.08
N HIS A 118 6.27 1.70 -9.19
CA HIS A 118 7.42 2.27 -9.84
C HIS A 118 7.35 3.79 -9.66
N ILE A 119 8.40 4.39 -9.11
CA ILE A 119 8.42 5.80 -8.74
C ILE A 119 9.57 6.49 -9.45
N SER A 120 9.27 7.56 -10.18
CA SER A 120 10.26 8.39 -10.85
C SER A 120 10.10 9.85 -10.44
N GLY A 121 11.19 10.52 -10.10
CA GLY A 121 11.15 11.91 -9.68
C GLY A 121 12.39 12.35 -8.89
N PRO A 122 12.47 13.63 -8.53
CA PRO A 122 13.65 14.19 -7.88
C PRO A 122 13.88 13.65 -6.46
N ARG A 123 12.84 13.23 -5.73
CA ARG A 123 12.99 12.77 -4.33
C ARG A 123 13.16 11.26 -4.25
N LYS A 124 12.40 10.51 -5.06
CA LYS A 124 12.50 9.05 -5.18
C LYS A 124 12.96 8.65 -6.57
N LYS A 125 14.26 8.82 -6.83
CA LYS A 125 14.86 8.58 -8.15
C LYS A 125 14.74 7.11 -8.56
N ASN A 126 13.85 6.83 -9.50
CA ASN A 126 13.72 5.54 -10.20
C ASN A 126 13.73 4.33 -9.25
N SER A 127 12.74 4.26 -8.38
CA SER A 127 12.62 3.23 -7.36
C SER A 127 11.45 2.29 -7.62
N GLN A 128 11.55 1.09 -7.07
CA GLN A 128 10.51 0.08 -7.13
C GLN A 128 10.16 -0.38 -5.72
N ILE A 129 8.88 -0.49 -5.43
CA ILE A 129 8.35 -1.01 -4.17
C ILE A 129 7.33 -2.09 -4.51
N THR A 130 7.58 -3.32 -4.08
CA THR A 130 6.61 -4.41 -4.19
C THR A 130 6.18 -4.80 -2.80
N THR A 131 4.89 -4.74 -2.52
CA THR A 131 4.31 -5.21 -1.25
C THR A 131 3.32 -6.33 -1.50
N CYS A 132 3.50 -7.45 -0.83
CA CYS A 132 2.57 -8.57 -0.79
C CYS A 132 1.92 -8.62 0.59
N TYR A 133 0.59 -8.64 0.62
CA TYR A 133 -0.20 -8.69 1.84
C TYR A 133 -0.85 -10.05 1.98
N PHE A 134 -0.73 -10.64 3.17
CA PHE A 134 -1.27 -11.94 3.54
C PHE A 134 -2.23 -11.77 4.72
N ARG A 135 -3.40 -12.40 4.66
CA ARG A 135 -4.35 -12.38 5.79
C ARG A 135 -3.65 -12.92 7.05
N ALA A 136 -3.80 -12.23 8.17
CA ALA A 136 -3.29 -12.66 9.48
C ALA A 136 -4.27 -13.62 10.18
#